data_AF-A0A7C1U8S2-F1
#
_entry.id   AF-A0A7C1U8S2-F1
#
_cell.length_a   1.000
_cell.length_b   1.000
_cell.length_c   1.000
_cell.angle_alpha   90.00
_cell.angle_beta   90.00
_cell.angle_gamma   90.00
#
_symmetry.space_group_name_H-M   'P 1'
#
loop_
_entity.id
_entity.type
_entity.pdbx_description
1 polymer ?
#
loop_
_entity_poly.entity_id
_entity_poly.type
_entity_poly.pdbx_seq_one_letter_code
_entity_poly.pdbx_strand_id
1 'polypeptide(L)'
;MTMDKALLPLFCVSILGIPAVSFAASADMSYGELNMLMDEIVVYARKKREKIQDVPATVGILSSAMIEEGALRGLKDIAAFTSNFSYDEAFGRNNLQRPVIRGMSSVFGAANAAFFMDGIYISGGMASTPLFDLERVEVLKGPGSALYGRATLSGAVNYITKRPGDTLEGQFSASAASHDEYEVLARLSGPLVADKMGFSLSARHYEYGGEYKNTGPGGGTVGQEKSQSITGALTFRPADNFGAYLRVFYQKDDDGHTANALQPAAANNCFLDTGGYFCGEIKSPDSVALNLDIFDDPGIERSIFRTSLIMDW
;
A
#
# COMPACT_ATOMS: atom_id res chain seq x y z
N MET A 1 -47.85 32.18 38.88
CA MET A 1 -46.61 32.87 38.49
C MET A 1 -46.02 32.05 37.35
N THR A 2 -46.49 32.36 36.14
CA THR A 2 -46.37 31.53 34.94
C THR A 2 -45.99 32.47 33.80
N MET A 3 -44.76 32.34 33.32
CA MET A 3 -44.16 33.01 32.17
C MET A 3 -43.23 31.97 31.54
N ASP A 4 -43.03 31.83 30.23
CA ASP A 4 -43.75 32.30 29.06
C ASP A 4 -43.24 31.40 27.92
N LYS A 5 -44.10 30.94 27.01
CA LYS A 5 -43.71 30.08 25.87
C LYS A 5 -43.35 30.96 24.68
N ALA A 6 -42.06 31.01 24.31
CA ALA A 6 -41.62 31.60 23.05
C ALA A 6 -41.62 30.55 21.93
N LEU A 7 -42.54 30.72 20.97
CA LEU A 7 -42.51 30.08 19.66
C LEU A 7 -41.39 30.71 18.80
N LEU A 8 -40.56 29.89 18.16
CA LEU A 8 -39.71 30.31 17.05
C LEU A 8 -40.12 29.54 15.77
N PRO A 9 -40.18 30.22 14.60
CA PRO A 9 -40.82 29.69 13.40
C PRO A 9 -39.90 28.77 12.59
N LEU A 10 -40.54 27.78 11.99
CA LEU A 10 -40.02 26.84 10.99
C LEU A 10 -39.61 27.62 9.72
N PHE A 11 -38.31 27.70 9.42
CA PHE A 11 -37.82 28.17 8.12
C PHE A 11 -37.61 26.97 7.20
N CYS A 12 -38.51 26.79 6.24
CA CYS A 12 -38.33 25.91 5.08
C CYS A 12 -37.25 26.53 4.17
N VAL A 13 -36.04 25.95 4.16
CA VAL A 13 -35.04 26.25 3.13
C VAL A 13 -35.33 25.35 1.92
N SER A 14 -35.87 25.97 0.88
CA SER A 14 -36.10 25.39 -0.44
C SER A 14 -34.76 25.05 -1.13
N ILE A 15 -34.54 23.77 -1.43
CA ILE A 15 -33.44 23.28 -2.26
C ILE A 15 -33.73 23.71 -3.71
N LEU A 16 -32.95 24.67 -4.21
CA LEU A 16 -32.93 25.04 -5.63
C LEU A 16 -32.17 23.96 -6.41
N GLY A 17 -32.89 23.27 -7.30
CA GLY A 17 -32.34 22.27 -8.20
C GLY A 17 -31.42 22.90 -9.25
N ILE A 18 -30.19 22.39 -9.32
CA ILE A 18 -29.24 22.68 -10.39
C ILE A 18 -29.51 21.68 -11.52
N PRO A 19 -29.73 22.11 -12.78
CA PRO A 19 -29.88 21.19 -13.89
C PRO A 19 -28.53 20.54 -14.22
N ALA A 20 -28.48 19.20 -14.19
CA ALA A 20 -27.36 18.43 -14.66
C ALA A 20 -27.27 18.54 -16.20
N VAL A 21 -26.32 19.33 -16.70
CA VAL A 21 -25.93 19.31 -18.10
C VAL A 21 -24.97 18.13 -18.29
N SER A 22 -25.48 17.04 -18.84
CA SER A 22 -24.67 15.88 -19.21
C SER A 22 -23.89 16.20 -20.49
N PHE A 23 -22.61 16.55 -20.38
CA PHE A 23 -21.68 16.52 -21.50
C PHE A 23 -21.26 15.07 -21.73
N ALA A 24 -21.74 14.46 -22.82
CA ALA A 24 -21.17 13.22 -23.32
C ALA A 24 -19.81 13.54 -23.95
N ALA A 25 -18.74 13.34 -23.19
CA ALA A 25 -17.39 13.28 -23.75
C ALA A 25 -17.24 11.92 -24.45
N SER A 26 -17.24 11.93 -25.79
CA SER A 26 -16.77 10.78 -26.57
C SER A 26 -15.27 10.62 -26.32
N ALA A 27 -14.88 9.55 -25.63
CA ALA A 27 -13.49 9.17 -25.46
C ALA A 27 -12.96 8.56 -26.76
N ASP A 28 -12.62 9.41 -27.73
CA ASP A 28 -11.73 9.03 -28.82
C ASP A 28 -10.30 9.10 -28.27
N MET A 29 -9.80 7.98 -27.73
CA MET A 29 -8.38 7.88 -27.38
C MET A 29 -7.55 8.02 -28.65
N SER A 30 -6.69 9.04 -28.67
CA SER A 30 -5.78 9.29 -29.78
C SER A 30 -4.73 8.18 -29.85
N TYR A 31 -4.41 7.72 -31.07
CA TYR A 31 -3.29 6.82 -31.33
C TYR A 31 -1.94 7.35 -30.81
N GLY A 32 -1.83 8.64 -30.48
CA GLY A 32 -0.67 9.23 -29.80
C GLY A 32 -0.56 8.84 -28.31
N GLU A 33 -1.67 8.65 -27.59
CA GLU A 33 -1.66 8.18 -26.20
C GLU A 33 -1.37 6.67 -26.12
N LEU A 34 -1.86 5.90 -27.10
CA LEU A 34 -1.54 4.48 -27.22
C LEU A 34 -0.03 4.25 -27.50
N ASN A 35 0.60 5.16 -28.23
CA ASN A 35 2.04 5.14 -28.46
C ASN A 35 2.83 5.56 -27.20
N MET A 36 2.35 6.47 -26.36
CA MET A 36 2.96 6.74 -25.04
C MET A 36 2.88 5.54 -24.08
N LEU A 37 1.86 4.68 -24.21
CA LEU A 37 1.76 3.41 -23.49
C LEU A 37 2.74 2.33 -24.02
N MET A 38 3.22 2.47 -25.26
CA MET A 38 4.24 1.63 -25.88
C MET A 38 5.64 2.25 -25.85
N ASP A 39 5.75 3.55 -25.56
CA ASP A 39 7.01 4.28 -25.38
C ASP A 39 7.68 3.82 -24.08
N GLU A 40 8.69 2.97 -24.26
CA GLU A 40 9.81 2.75 -23.36
C GLU A 40 9.45 2.72 -21.86
N ILE A 41 8.73 1.67 -21.44
CA ILE A 41 8.59 1.37 -20.01
C ILE A 41 10.00 1.10 -19.45
N VAL A 42 10.54 2.07 -18.70
CA VAL A 42 11.83 1.96 -18.03
C VAL A 42 11.64 1.28 -16.68
N VAL A 43 12.44 0.26 -16.42
CA VAL A 43 12.43 -0.47 -15.15
C VAL A 43 13.78 -0.41 -14.46
N TYR A 44 13.80 -0.71 -13.16
CA TYR A 44 14.99 -0.89 -12.35
C TYR A 44 15.27 -2.37 -12.04
N ALA A 45 14.74 -3.28 -12.86
CA ALA A 45 14.74 -4.72 -12.60
C ALA A 45 16.16 -5.30 -12.38
N ARG A 46 17.21 -4.76 -13.02
CA ARG A 46 18.61 -5.20 -12.80
C ARG A 46 19.48 -4.20 -12.05
N LYS A 47 18.88 -3.40 -11.16
CA LYS A 47 19.58 -2.29 -10.46
C LYS A 47 20.15 -1.23 -11.41
N LYS A 48 19.59 -1.12 -12.61
CA LYS A 48 19.89 -0.08 -13.60
C LYS A 48 18.60 0.28 -14.31
N ARG A 49 18.49 1.53 -14.77
CA ARG A 49 17.39 1.99 -15.61
C ARG A 49 17.56 1.43 -17.03
N GLU A 50 16.60 0.65 -17.48
CA GLU A 50 16.60 0.02 -18.81
C GLU A 50 15.18 -0.22 -19.33
N LYS A 51 15.03 -0.34 -20.65
CA LYS A 51 13.73 -0.66 -21.26
C LYS A 51 13.31 -2.05 -20.84
N ILE A 52 12.03 -2.24 -20.54
CA ILE A 52 11.49 -3.55 -20.17
C ILE A 52 11.75 -4.62 -21.25
N GLN A 53 11.78 -4.23 -22.52
CA GLN A 53 12.04 -5.12 -23.67
C GLN A 53 13.47 -5.67 -23.69
N ASP A 54 14.41 -4.95 -23.07
CA ASP A 54 15.83 -5.32 -22.99
C ASP A 54 16.16 -6.15 -21.74
N VAL A 55 15.18 -6.30 -20.83
CA VAL A 55 15.33 -7.08 -19.60
C VAL A 55 15.07 -8.55 -19.91
N PRO A 56 16.07 -9.44 -19.77
CA PRO A 56 15.90 -10.88 -20.03
C PRO A 56 15.25 -11.58 -18.83
N ALA A 57 14.20 -11.00 -18.25
CA ALA A 57 13.47 -11.51 -17.11
C ALA A 57 12.01 -11.06 -17.14
N THR A 58 11.12 -11.82 -16.50
CA THR A 58 9.72 -11.44 -16.41
C THR A 58 9.53 -10.42 -15.29
N VAL A 59 9.10 -9.21 -15.66
CA VAL A 59 8.82 -8.11 -14.72
C VAL A 59 7.34 -7.76 -14.80
N GLY A 60 6.64 -7.79 -13.66
CA GLY A 60 5.31 -7.17 -13.53
C GLY A 60 5.47 -5.72 -13.10
N ILE A 61 4.66 -4.82 -13.62
CA ILE A 61 4.75 -3.39 -13.32
C ILE A 61 3.36 -2.89 -12.99
N LEU A 62 3.25 -2.15 -11.89
CA LEU A 62 2.09 -1.33 -11.57
C LEU A 62 2.57 0.12 -11.56
N SER A 63 2.14 0.92 -12.54
CA SER A 63 2.48 2.34 -12.59
C SER A 63 1.71 3.15 -11.54
N SER A 64 2.18 4.36 -11.24
CA SER A 64 1.46 5.32 -10.40
C SER A 64 0.02 5.57 -10.90
N ALA A 65 -0.19 5.69 -12.22
CA ALA A 65 -1.52 5.82 -12.79
C ALA A 65 -2.42 4.62 -12.46
N MET A 66 -1.92 3.38 -12.59
CA MET A 66 -2.69 2.18 -12.21
C MET A 66 -2.96 2.11 -10.71
N ILE A 67 -2.01 2.55 -9.89
CA ILE A 67 -2.16 2.61 -8.42
C ILE A 67 -3.26 3.61 -8.05
N GLU A 68 -3.27 4.78 -8.68
CA GLU A 68 -4.21 5.85 -8.41
C GLU A 68 -5.61 5.53 -8.96
N GLU A 69 -5.73 5.12 -10.22
CA GLU A 69 -7.01 4.77 -10.88
C GLU A 69 -7.66 3.52 -10.26
N GLY A 70 -6.84 2.54 -9.87
CA GLY A 70 -7.30 1.33 -9.21
C GLY A 70 -7.58 1.50 -7.71
N ALA A 71 -7.31 2.69 -7.14
CA ALA A 71 -7.36 2.96 -5.71
C ALA A 71 -6.61 1.90 -4.87
N LEU A 72 -5.43 1.49 -5.34
CA LEU A 72 -4.64 0.43 -4.69
C LEU A 72 -4.02 0.97 -3.41
N ARG A 73 -4.26 0.31 -2.28
CA ARG A 73 -3.85 0.76 -0.95
C ARG A 73 -2.70 -0.04 -0.36
N GLY A 74 -2.53 -1.29 -0.78
CA GLY A 74 -1.49 -2.15 -0.20
C GLY A 74 -1.08 -3.36 -1.02
N LEU A 75 -0.34 -4.25 -0.37
CA LEU A 75 0.24 -5.44 -1.01
C LEU A 75 -0.80 -6.46 -1.50
N LYS A 76 -1.96 -6.53 -0.84
CA LYS A 76 -3.10 -7.35 -1.31
C LYS A 76 -3.57 -6.90 -2.69
N ASP A 77 -3.68 -5.60 -2.90
CA ASP A 77 -4.09 -5.04 -4.19
C ASP A 77 -3.00 -5.25 -5.25
N ILE A 78 -1.73 -5.03 -4.89
CA ILE A 78 -0.60 -5.33 -5.79
C ILE A 78 -0.63 -6.80 -6.24
N ALA A 79 -0.92 -7.72 -5.32
CA ALA A 79 -1.09 -9.15 -5.62
C ALA A 79 -2.28 -9.42 -6.54
N ALA A 80 -3.43 -8.79 -6.30
CA ALA A 80 -4.61 -8.93 -7.15
C ALA A 80 -4.37 -8.48 -8.60
N PHE A 81 -3.57 -7.44 -8.81
CA PHE A 81 -3.25 -6.87 -10.13
C PHE A 81 -2.01 -7.47 -10.79
N THR A 82 -1.26 -8.35 -10.11
CA THR A 82 -0.04 -8.95 -10.65
C THR A 82 -0.19 -10.45 -10.86
N SER A 83 -0.13 -10.89 -12.12
CA SER A 83 -0.16 -12.32 -12.44
C SER A 83 0.98 -13.10 -11.76
N ASN A 84 0.67 -14.31 -11.29
CA ASN A 84 1.64 -15.20 -10.62
C ASN A 84 2.35 -14.57 -9.41
N PHE A 85 1.74 -13.57 -8.78
CA PHE A 85 2.12 -13.03 -7.49
C PHE A 85 0.93 -13.15 -6.56
N SER A 86 1.15 -13.72 -5.39
CA SER A 86 0.18 -13.66 -4.29
C SER A 86 0.86 -13.24 -3.01
N TYR A 87 0.07 -12.76 -2.07
CA TYR A 87 0.56 -12.20 -0.83
C TYR A 87 -0.38 -12.63 0.29
N ASP A 88 0.22 -13.14 1.36
CA ASP A 88 -0.48 -13.65 2.53
C ASP A 88 -0.03 -12.87 3.76
N GLU A 89 -1.01 -12.31 4.45
CA GLU A 89 -0.87 -11.69 5.76
C GLU A 89 -1.16 -12.76 6.81
N ALA A 90 -0.12 -13.34 7.39
CA ALA A 90 -0.28 -14.43 8.33
C ALA A 90 -1.21 -14.04 9.50
N PHE A 91 -0.88 -12.95 10.21
CA PHE A 91 -1.65 -12.45 11.35
C PHE A 91 -1.53 -10.92 11.44
N GLY A 92 -2.29 -10.20 10.61
CA GLY A 92 -2.25 -8.74 10.52
C GLY A 92 -0.92 -8.19 9.97
N ARG A 93 -0.60 -6.91 10.26
CA ARG A 93 0.56 -6.18 9.71
C ARG A 93 1.88 -6.40 10.48
N ASN A 94 2.10 -7.62 10.95
CA ASN A 94 3.15 -8.00 11.92
C ASN A 94 4.53 -8.36 11.32
N ASN A 95 4.85 -7.88 10.12
CA ASN A 95 6.08 -8.23 9.39
C ASN A 95 6.26 -9.72 9.02
N LEU A 96 5.27 -10.59 9.24
CA LEU A 96 5.28 -11.99 8.78
C LEU A 96 4.71 -12.13 7.36
N GLN A 97 5.00 -11.15 6.53
CA GLN A 97 4.53 -11.10 5.15
C GLN A 97 5.13 -12.20 4.30
N ARG A 98 4.28 -12.84 3.49
CA ARG A 98 4.69 -13.97 2.65
C ARG A 98 4.40 -13.66 1.19
N PRO A 99 5.30 -12.94 0.50
CA PRO A 99 5.23 -12.83 -0.95
C PRO A 99 5.45 -14.21 -1.58
N VAL A 100 4.51 -14.62 -2.41
CA VAL A 100 4.53 -15.87 -3.17
C VAL A 100 4.65 -15.51 -4.65
N ILE A 101 5.74 -15.93 -5.27
CA ILE A 101 5.99 -15.66 -6.70
C ILE A 101 6.11 -17.00 -7.42
N ARG A 102 5.30 -17.22 -8.46
CA ARG A 102 5.22 -18.48 -9.21
C ARG A 102 5.01 -19.71 -8.29
N GLY A 103 4.17 -19.56 -7.27
CA GLY A 103 3.86 -20.63 -6.31
C GLY A 103 4.96 -20.93 -5.29
N MET A 104 6.10 -20.25 -5.34
CA MET A 104 7.16 -20.43 -4.37
C MET A 104 7.01 -19.42 -3.23
N SER A 105 6.85 -19.94 -2.01
CA SER A 105 6.78 -19.17 -0.75
C SER A 105 7.73 -19.79 0.26
N SER A 106 8.12 -19.03 1.28
CA SER A 106 8.62 -19.61 2.53
C SER A 106 7.47 -19.66 3.55
N VAL A 107 7.33 -20.78 4.26
CA VAL A 107 6.37 -20.90 5.39
C VAL A 107 7.14 -20.77 6.69
N PHE A 108 8.30 -21.40 6.78
CA PHE A 108 9.27 -21.28 7.86
C PHE A 108 10.68 -21.19 7.29
N GLY A 109 11.54 -20.39 7.93
CA GLY A 109 12.93 -20.20 7.50
C GLY A 109 13.16 -18.92 6.71
N ALA A 110 14.25 -18.89 5.94
CA ALA A 110 14.62 -17.70 5.15
C ALA A 110 13.52 -17.38 4.12
N ALA A 111 13.25 -16.09 3.92
CA ALA A 111 12.33 -15.64 2.90
C ALA A 111 12.80 -16.08 1.51
N ASN A 112 11.85 -16.40 0.63
CA ASN A 112 12.14 -16.83 -0.76
C ASN A 112 11.95 -15.69 -1.78
N ALA A 113 11.23 -14.63 -1.39
CA ALA A 113 11.17 -13.36 -2.09
C ALA A 113 11.33 -12.22 -1.09
N ALA A 114 11.87 -11.08 -1.53
CA ALA A 114 12.17 -9.94 -0.69
C ALA A 114 11.65 -8.62 -1.27
N PHE A 115 11.46 -7.65 -0.38
CA PHE A 115 11.06 -6.30 -0.72
C PHE A 115 12.26 -5.37 -0.83
N PHE A 116 12.18 -4.46 -1.79
CA PHE A 116 13.17 -3.43 -2.05
C PHE A 116 12.46 -2.09 -2.21
N MET A 117 13.17 -1.01 -1.89
CA MET A 117 12.75 0.36 -2.16
C MET A 117 13.89 1.06 -2.89
N ASP A 118 13.65 1.55 -4.09
CA ASP A 118 14.67 2.11 -4.99
C ASP A 118 15.88 1.17 -5.17
N GLY A 119 15.64 -0.16 -5.19
CA GLY A 119 16.68 -1.19 -5.31
C GLY A 119 17.46 -1.48 -4.01
N ILE A 120 17.14 -0.83 -2.90
CA ILE A 120 17.72 -1.06 -1.57
C ILE A 120 16.87 -2.08 -0.82
N TYR A 121 17.51 -3.09 -0.25
CA TYR A 121 16.82 -4.13 0.52
C TYR A 121 16.12 -3.55 1.74
N ILE A 122 14.86 -3.92 1.94
CA ILE A 122 14.10 -3.57 3.14
C ILE A 122 13.95 -4.81 4.01
N SER A 123 14.48 -4.73 5.24
CA SER A 123 14.19 -5.71 6.28
C SER A 123 12.83 -5.43 6.91
N GLY A 124 12.08 -6.49 7.18
CA GLY A 124 10.72 -6.40 7.73
C GLY A 124 9.65 -6.28 6.64
N GLY A 125 8.45 -5.93 7.06
CA GLY A 125 7.28 -5.84 6.20
C GLY A 125 7.10 -4.48 5.54
N MET A 126 6.28 -4.51 4.50
CA MET A 126 5.87 -3.39 3.66
C MET A 126 4.34 -3.22 3.64
N ALA A 127 3.61 -3.92 4.53
CA ALA A 127 2.13 -4.00 4.53
C ALA A 127 1.50 -2.61 4.66
N SER A 128 2.05 -1.82 5.57
CA SER A 128 1.61 -0.46 5.88
C SER A 128 2.35 0.61 5.09
N THR A 129 3.19 0.23 4.11
CA THR A 129 3.91 1.21 3.29
C THR A 129 2.94 1.87 2.31
N PRO A 130 2.85 3.22 2.29
CA PRO A 130 1.99 3.93 1.35
C PRO A 130 2.39 3.71 -0.11
N LEU A 131 1.40 3.47 -0.99
CA LEU A 131 1.63 3.34 -2.44
C LEU A 131 1.58 4.69 -3.19
N PHE A 132 0.94 5.73 -2.64
CA PHE A 132 0.72 7.02 -3.33
C PHE A 132 2.01 7.78 -3.69
N ASP A 133 3.10 7.55 -2.93
CA ASP A 133 4.41 8.18 -3.13
C ASP A 133 5.33 7.33 -4.03
N LEU A 134 4.76 6.35 -4.73
CA LEU A 134 5.49 5.48 -5.64
C LEU A 134 5.26 5.90 -7.08
N GLU A 135 6.33 5.93 -7.85
CA GLU A 135 6.27 6.07 -9.30
C GLU A 135 5.73 4.78 -9.91
N ARG A 136 6.13 3.64 -9.35
CA ARG A 136 5.66 2.29 -9.71
C ARG A 136 6.10 1.23 -8.70
N VAL A 137 5.47 0.06 -8.79
CA VAL A 137 5.93 -1.19 -8.17
C VAL A 137 6.38 -2.15 -9.26
N GLU A 138 7.57 -2.71 -9.11
CA GLU A 138 8.16 -3.70 -10.01
C GLU A 138 8.23 -5.07 -9.32
N VAL A 139 7.60 -6.10 -9.90
CA VAL A 139 7.63 -7.49 -9.41
C VAL A 139 8.49 -8.33 -10.36
N LEU A 140 9.75 -8.53 -9.98
CA LEU A 140 10.67 -9.41 -10.68
C LEU A 140 10.34 -10.87 -10.34
N LYS A 141 10.03 -11.66 -11.38
CA LYS A 141 9.61 -13.06 -11.22
C LYS A 141 10.74 -14.02 -11.57
N GLY A 142 11.10 -14.87 -10.62
CA GLY A 142 12.16 -15.87 -10.75
C GLY A 142 13.46 -15.49 -10.02
N PRO A 143 14.52 -16.30 -10.18
CA PRO A 143 15.75 -16.14 -9.41
C PRO A 143 16.44 -14.79 -9.64
N GLY A 144 16.47 -13.96 -8.59
CA GLY A 144 17.11 -12.64 -8.58
C GLY A 144 18.38 -12.56 -7.73
N SER A 145 18.84 -13.68 -7.15
CA SER A 145 19.87 -13.68 -6.09
C SER A 145 21.21 -13.07 -6.50
N ALA A 146 21.59 -13.15 -7.78
CA ALA A 146 22.82 -12.55 -8.28
C ALA A 146 22.81 -11.02 -8.18
N LEU A 147 21.65 -10.38 -8.28
CA LEU A 147 21.51 -8.91 -8.28
C LEU A 147 20.98 -8.40 -6.94
N TYR A 148 20.02 -9.11 -6.34
CA TYR A 148 19.31 -8.68 -5.14
C TYR A 148 19.79 -9.37 -3.85
N GLY A 149 20.68 -10.36 -3.96
CA GLY A 149 21.29 -11.01 -2.82
C GLY A 149 20.46 -12.18 -2.26
N ARG A 150 20.65 -12.46 -0.96
CA ARG A 150 19.94 -13.56 -0.31
C ARG A 150 18.42 -13.31 -0.30
N ALA A 151 17.64 -14.39 -0.19
CA ALA A 151 16.18 -14.34 -0.05
C ALA A 151 15.38 -13.83 -1.26
N THR A 152 15.94 -13.94 -2.48
CA THR A 152 15.25 -13.61 -3.74
C THR A 152 15.29 -14.76 -4.75
N LEU A 153 15.15 -16.00 -4.27
CA LEU A 153 15.12 -17.19 -5.13
C LEU A 153 13.86 -17.22 -6.02
N SER A 154 12.73 -16.81 -5.47
CA SER A 154 11.44 -16.76 -6.16
C SER A 154 11.24 -15.43 -6.89
N GLY A 155 11.89 -14.37 -6.43
CA GLY A 155 11.79 -13.04 -7.03
C GLY A 155 12.07 -11.91 -6.05
N ALA A 156 11.77 -10.70 -6.50
CA ALA A 156 11.88 -9.47 -5.73
C ALA A 156 10.71 -8.55 -6.06
N VAL A 157 10.24 -7.80 -5.06
CA VAL A 157 9.24 -6.74 -5.25
C VAL A 157 9.92 -5.42 -4.91
N ASN A 158 10.06 -4.53 -5.89
CA ASN A 158 10.79 -3.28 -5.77
C ASN A 158 9.84 -2.09 -5.90
N TYR A 159 9.84 -1.25 -4.87
CA TYR A 159 9.05 -0.04 -4.77
C TYR A 159 9.90 1.12 -5.29
N ILE A 160 9.50 1.74 -6.41
CA ILE A 160 10.23 2.88 -6.99
C ILE A 160 9.55 4.16 -6.52
N THR A 161 10.29 5.04 -5.84
CA THR A 161 9.71 6.27 -5.28
C THR A 161 9.66 7.40 -6.31
N LYS A 162 8.61 8.23 -6.26
CA LYS A 162 8.49 9.42 -7.13
C LYS A 162 9.64 10.39 -6.83
N ARG A 163 10.44 10.71 -7.84
CA ARG A 163 11.52 11.72 -7.73
C ARG A 163 10.95 13.15 -7.87
N PRO A 164 11.58 14.16 -7.24
CA PRO A 164 11.27 15.56 -7.52
C PRO A 164 11.44 15.89 -9.01
N GLY A 165 10.40 16.44 -9.62
CA GLY A 165 10.41 16.93 -11.01
C GLY A 165 10.85 18.38 -11.12
N ASP A 166 10.87 18.88 -12.35
CA ASP A 166 11.32 20.25 -12.70
C ASP A 166 10.22 21.31 -12.54
N THR A 167 9.00 20.87 -12.22
CA THR A 167 7.82 21.72 -11.98
C THR A 167 7.32 21.57 -10.55
N LEU A 168 6.76 22.66 -10.00
CA LEU A 168 6.09 22.60 -8.70
C LEU A 168 4.75 21.88 -8.86
N GLU A 169 4.60 20.77 -8.15
CA GLU A 169 3.45 19.87 -8.18
C GLU A 169 2.97 19.57 -6.78
N GLY A 170 1.65 19.54 -6.61
CA GLY A 170 0.99 19.19 -5.36
C GLY A 170 -0.11 18.16 -5.60
N GLN A 171 -0.24 17.21 -4.69
CA GLN A 171 -1.33 16.24 -4.66
C GLN A 171 -1.94 16.22 -3.27
N PHE A 172 -3.27 16.23 -3.21
CA PHE A 172 -4.02 16.08 -1.96
C PHE A 172 -5.17 15.11 -2.22
N SER A 173 -5.36 14.17 -1.30
CA SER A 173 -6.49 13.24 -1.32
C SER A 173 -7.01 13.06 0.11
N ALA A 174 -8.33 13.01 0.23
CA ALA A 174 -9.01 12.68 1.47
C ALA A 174 -10.14 11.70 1.14
N SER A 175 -10.25 10.62 1.90
CA SER A 175 -11.30 9.62 1.73
C SER A 175 -11.89 9.19 3.06
N ALA A 176 -13.16 8.82 3.02
CA ALA A 176 -13.89 8.20 4.11
C ALA A 176 -14.65 6.99 3.55
N ALA A 177 -14.63 5.87 4.26
CA ALA A 177 -15.29 4.63 3.84
C ALA A 177 -15.94 3.90 5.03
N SER A 178 -16.48 2.70 4.77
CA SER A 178 -17.08 1.85 5.80
C SER A 178 -16.10 1.51 6.92
N HIS A 179 -16.63 1.10 8.08
CA HIS A 179 -15.84 0.70 9.26
C HIS A 179 -14.94 1.81 9.82
N ASP A 180 -15.45 3.05 9.80
CA ASP A 180 -14.73 4.23 10.28
C ASP A 180 -13.35 4.37 9.62
N GLU A 181 -13.27 4.07 8.33
CA GLU A 181 -12.05 4.22 7.55
C GLU A 181 -11.88 5.67 7.10
N TYR A 182 -10.72 6.25 7.40
CA TYR A 182 -10.35 7.60 6.96
C TYR A 182 -8.91 7.61 6.46
N GLU A 183 -8.68 8.26 5.33
CA GLU A 183 -7.34 8.45 4.78
C GLU A 183 -7.15 9.89 4.31
N VAL A 184 -6.01 10.48 4.66
CA VAL A 184 -5.56 11.77 4.16
C VAL A 184 -4.14 11.62 3.63
N LEU A 185 -3.94 12.04 2.38
CA LEU A 185 -2.67 12.02 1.67
C LEU A 185 -2.35 13.42 1.20
N ALA A 186 -1.11 13.84 1.39
CA ALA A 186 -0.61 15.09 0.85
C ALA A 186 0.80 14.89 0.30
N ARG A 187 1.08 15.48 -0.85
CA ARG A 187 2.41 15.55 -1.45
C ARG A 187 2.64 16.94 -2.02
N LEU A 188 3.83 17.46 -1.84
CA LEU A 188 4.35 18.65 -2.51
C LEU A 188 5.74 18.32 -3.04
N SER A 189 6.02 18.70 -4.28
CA SER A 189 7.28 18.39 -4.94
C SER A 189 7.62 19.48 -5.94
N GLY A 190 8.90 19.73 -6.18
CA GLY A 190 9.32 20.64 -7.24
C GLY A 190 10.77 21.09 -7.13
N PRO A 191 11.21 22.01 -7.99
CA PRO A 191 12.58 22.51 -8.00
C PRO A 191 12.82 23.48 -6.82
N LEU A 192 13.94 23.30 -6.12
CA LEU A 192 14.54 24.34 -5.27
C LEU A 192 15.46 25.25 -6.08
N VAL A 193 16.21 24.66 -7.01
CA VAL A 193 17.06 25.34 -7.97
C VAL A 193 16.84 24.66 -9.31
N ALA A 194 16.41 25.42 -10.32
CA ALA A 194 16.13 24.91 -11.66
C ALA A 194 17.29 24.02 -12.16
N ASP A 195 16.93 22.84 -12.66
CA ASP A 195 17.81 21.81 -13.23
C ASP A 195 18.89 21.23 -12.29
N LYS A 196 18.95 21.67 -11.02
CA LYS A 196 20.04 21.31 -10.10
C LYS A 196 19.56 20.71 -8.79
N MET A 197 18.47 21.21 -8.23
CA MET A 197 17.98 20.75 -6.93
C MET A 197 16.47 20.67 -6.95
N GLY A 198 15.94 19.55 -6.50
CA GLY A 198 14.51 19.35 -6.31
C GLY A 198 14.23 18.81 -4.91
N PHE A 199 13.03 19.11 -4.40
CA PHE A 199 12.56 18.60 -3.13
C PHE A 199 11.23 17.87 -3.32
N SER A 200 10.95 16.94 -2.41
CA SER A 200 9.60 16.45 -2.19
C SER A 200 9.33 16.28 -0.70
N LEU A 201 8.08 16.52 -0.33
CA LEU A 201 7.54 16.29 1.00
C LEU A 201 6.21 15.57 0.82
N SER A 202 6.04 14.44 1.49
CA SER A 202 4.78 13.69 1.48
C SER A 202 4.37 13.32 2.90
N ALA A 203 3.08 13.28 3.15
CA ALA A 203 2.51 12.87 4.41
C ALA A 203 1.25 12.01 4.17
N ARG A 204 1.04 11.04 5.05
CA ARG A 204 -0.15 10.21 5.08
C ARG A 204 -0.64 10.04 6.51
N HIS A 205 -1.95 10.11 6.66
CA HIS A 205 -2.67 9.64 7.83
C HIS A 205 -3.72 8.64 7.36
N TYR A 206 -3.74 7.48 7.98
CA TYR A 206 -4.69 6.41 7.71
C TYR A 206 -5.20 5.84 9.01
N GLU A 207 -6.50 5.62 9.07
CA GLU A 207 -7.20 5.03 10.20
C GLU A 207 -8.27 4.08 9.67
N TYR A 208 -8.38 2.92 10.29
CA TYR A 208 -9.42 1.92 10.06
C TYR A 208 -9.96 1.49 11.41
N GLY A 209 -11.26 1.68 11.65
CA GLY A 209 -11.93 1.40 12.93
C GLY A 209 -12.15 -0.08 13.22
N GLY A 210 -11.83 -0.95 12.27
CA GLY A 210 -11.96 -2.40 12.38
C GLY A 210 -13.36 -2.90 12.02
N GLU A 211 -13.43 -4.17 11.65
CA GLU A 211 -14.65 -4.79 11.10
C GLU A 211 -15.30 -5.74 12.11
N TYR A 212 -14.51 -6.41 12.95
CA TYR A 212 -14.95 -7.57 13.71
C TYR A 212 -15.30 -7.19 15.14
N LYS A 213 -16.42 -7.70 15.66
CA LYS A 213 -16.77 -7.53 17.08
C LYS A 213 -16.09 -8.59 17.94
N ASN A 214 -15.48 -8.18 19.04
CA ASN A 214 -15.00 -9.08 20.07
C ASN A 214 -16.11 -9.33 21.10
N THR A 215 -16.54 -10.58 21.19
CA THR A 215 -17.54 -11.08 22.15
C THR A 215 -16.90 -11.68 23.40
N GLY A 216 -15.57 -11.82 23.41
CA GLY A 216 -14.81 -12.27 24.56
C GLY A 216 -14.61 -11.16 25.61
N PRO A 217 -14.01 -11.51 26.76
CA PRO A 217 -13.52 -10.56 27.76
C PRO A 217 -12.66 -9.45 27.14
N GLY A 218 -12.86 -8.21 27.59
CA GLY A 218 -12.27 -7.01 27.00
C GLY A 218 -13.13 -6.37 25.90
N GLY A 219 -13.98 -7.15 25.22
CA GLY A 219 -14.96 -6.64 24.25
C GLY A 219 -14.34 -5.78 23.13
N GLY A 220 -15.16 -4.90 22.54
CA GLY A 220 -14.72 -3.91 21.55
C GLY A 220 -14.77 -4.38 20.09
N THR A 221 -14.28 -3.53 19.20
CA THR A 221 -13.99 -3.89 17.80
C THR A 221 -12.54 -4.39 17.74
N VAL A 222 -12.20 -5.26 16.78
CA VAL A 222 -10.84 -5.73 16.51
C VAL A 222 -10.51 -5.64 15.03
N GLY A 223 -9.21 -5.66 14.71
CA GLY A 223 -8.70 -5.42 13.36
C GLY A 223 -8.57 -3.94 13.02
N GLN A 224 -8.48 -3.06 14.03
CA GLN A 224 -8.14 -1.66 13.80
C GLN A 224 -6.75 -1.52 13.21
N GLU A 225 -6.58 -0.54 12.34
CA GLU A 225 -5.27 -0.17 11.82
C GLU A 225 -5.09 1.34 11.87
N LYS A 226 -3.90 1.80 12.24
CA LYS A 226 -3.55 3.20 12.16
C LYS A 226 -2.14 3.36 11.64
N SER A 227 -1.95 4.25 10.67
CA SER A 227 -0.63 4.57 10.14
C SER A 227 -0.50 6.07 9.91
N GLN A 228 0.60 6.63 10.39
CA GLN A 228 1.01 8.00 10.13
C GLN A 228 2.41 7.99 9.57
N SER A 229 2.61 8.60 8.40
CA SER A 229 3.93 8.65 7.78
C SER A 229 4.26 10.02 7.21
N ILE A 230 5.53 10.37 7.24
CA ILE A 230 6.09 11.54 6.57
C ILE A 230 7.36 11.13 5.79
N THR A 231 7.48 11.63 4.57
CA THR A 231 8.66 11.44 3.73
C THR A 231 9.18 12.80 3.30
N GLY A 232 10.48 13.02 3.44
CA GLY A 232 11.20 14.10 2.76
C GLY A 232 12.20 13.51 1.77
N ALA A 233 12.35 14.10 0.59
CA ALA A 233 13.41 13.75 -0.32
C ALA A 233 14.04 14.97 -0.99
N LEU A 234 15.31 14.84 -1.36
CA LEU A 234 16.09 15.85 -2.04
C LEU A 234 16.85 15.20 -3.20
N THR A 235 16.70 15.76 -4.39
CA THR A 235 17.53 15.44 -5.54
C THR A 235 18.54 16.56 -5.74
N PHE A 236 19.79 16.20 -6.01
CA PHE A 236 20.88 17.13 -6.32
C PHE A 236 21.61 16.67 -7.58
N ARG A 237 21.66 17.53 -8.61
CA ARG A 237 22.28 17.31 -9.92
C ARG A 237 23.11 18.55 -10.30
N PRO A 238 24.27 18.78 -9.68
CA PRO A 238 25.10 19.96 -9.95
C PRO A 238 25.71 19.95 -11.36
N ALA A 239 25.85 18.78 -11.99
CA ALA A 239 26.42 18.56 -13.32
C ALA A 239 25.82 17.30 -13.96
N ASP A 240 25.95 17.15 -15.28
CA ASP A 240 25.35 16.04 -16.04
C ASP A 240 25.88 14.66 -15.63
N ASN A 241 27.11 14.61 -15.13
CA ASN A 241 27.81 13.40 -14.74
C ASN A 241 27.72 13.10 -13.24
N PHE A 242 26.92 13.84 -12.46
CA PHE A 242 26.77 13.57 -11.04
C PHE A 242 25.35 13.84 -10.56
N GLY A 243 24.74 12.83 -9.96
CA GLY A 243 23.44 12.91 -9.32
C GLY A 243 23.47 12.32 -7.92
N ALA A 244 22.74 12.93 -6.99
CA ALA A 244 22.49 12.38 -5.67
C ALA A 244 21.00 12.50 -5.32
N TYR A 245 20.46 11.51 -4.63
CA TYR A 245 19.10 11.50 -4.11
C TYR A 245 19.10 11.01 -2.67
N LEU A 246 18.72 11.90 -1.77
CA LEU A 246 18.54 11.64 -0.35
C LEU A 246 17.05 11.48 -0.08
N ARG A 247 16.65 10.43 0.64
CA ARG A 247 15.28 10.23 1.12
C ARG A 247 15.30 9.91 2.61
N VAL A 248 14.42 10.55 3.36
CA VAL A 248 14.17 10.31 4.79
C VAL A 248 12.69 10.00 4.96
N PHE A 249 12.40 8.91 5.63
CA PHE A 249 11.05 8.42 5.86
C PHE A 249 10.86 8.05 7.32
N TYR A 250 9.76 8.50 7.89
CA TYR A 250 9.32 8.13 9.22
C TYR A 250 7.87 7.67 9.15
N GLN A 251 7.56 6.57 9.83
CA GLN A 251 6.19 6.06 9.98
C GLN A 251 5.98 5.53 11.39
N LYS A 252 4.78 5.78 11.92
CA LYS A 252 4.25 5.15 13.12
C LYS A 252 3.02 4.34 12.73
N ASP A 253 3.02 3.06 13.08
CA ASP A 253 1.87 2.18 13.03
C ASP A 253 1.38 1.91 14.47
N ASP A 254 0.07 1.92 14.65
CA ASP A 254 -0.63 1.68 15.91
C ASP A 254 -1.90 0.87 15.59
N ASP A 255 -1.71 -0.45 15.53
CA ASP A 255 -2.76 -1.38 15.12
C ASP A 255 -3.39 -2.04 16.32
N GLY A 256 -4.71 -2.24 16.28
CA GLY A 256 -5.40 -3.06 17.26
C GLY A 256 -5.06 -4.54 17.10
N HIS A 257 -5.60 -5.36 18.01
CA HIS A 257 -5.44 -6.80 17.89
C HIS A 257 -6.02 -7.31 16.56
N THR A 258 -5.29 -8.16 15.85
CA THR A 258 -5.76 -8.78 14.61
C THR A 258 -7.00 -9.66 14.86
N ALA A 259 -7.97 -9.61 13.96
CA ALA A 259 -9.14 -10.47 14.05
C ALA A 259 -8.76 -11.90 13.60
N ASN A 260 -8.54 -12.79 14.58
CA ASN A 260 -8.24 -14.19 14.29
C ASN A 260 -9.34 -15.09 14.85
N ALA A 261 -9.82 -16.02 14.02
CA ALA A 261 -10.73 -17.08 14.44
C ALA A 261 -10.16 -18.43 13.98
N LEU A 262 -10.27 -19.43 14.85
CA LEU A 262 -9.92 -20.81 14.51
C LEU A 262 -11.21 -21.57 14.23
N GLN A 263 -11.25 -22.24 13.08
CA GLN A 263 -12.31 -23.20 12.81
C GLN A 263 -12.02 -24.50 13.58
N PRO A 264 -12.91 -24.97 14.46
CA PRO A 264 -12.70 -26.20 15.18
C PRO A 264 -12.79 -27.41 14.23
N ALA A 265 -12.04 -28.48 14.54
CA ALA A 265 -12.09 -29.71 13.75
C ALA A 265 -13.50 -30.34 13.65
N ALA A 266 -14.38 -30.03 14.61
CA ALA A 266 -15.79 -30.45 14.58
C ALA A 266 -16.61 -29.81 13.44
N ALA A 267 -16.16 -28.69 12.87
CA ALA A 267 -16.78 -28.05 11.71
C ALA A 267 -16.32 -28.64 10.38
N ASN A 268 -15.28 -29.49 10.38
CA ASN A 268 -14.81 -30.17 9.18
C ASN A 268 -15.89 -31.11 8.64
N ASN A 269 -16.22 -30.97 7.36
CA ASN A 269 -17.33 -31.65 6.69
C ASN A 269 -16.87 -32.62 5.58
N CYS A 270 -15.56 -32.78 5.38
CA CYS A 270 -14.97 -33.73 4.46
C CYS A 270 -13.87 -34.52 5.17
N PHE A 271 -13.89 -35.84 5.07
CA PHE A 271 -12.91 -36.71 5.71
C PHE A 271 -12.23 -37.52 4.62
N LEU A 272 -11.05 -37.07 4.20
CA LEU A 272 -10.19 -37.81 3.29
C LEU A 272 -9.35 -38.80 4.13
N ASP A 273 -8.70 -39.76 3.48
CA ASP A 273 -7.85 -40.75 4.15
C ASP A 273 -6.70 -40.13 4.97
N THR A 274 -6.40 -38.84 4.75
CA THR A 274 -5.34 -38.08 5.40
C THR A 274 -5.82 -37.19 6.57
N GLY A 275 -7.13 -37.08 6.83
CA GLY A 275 -7.67 -36.28 7.94
C GLY A 275 -9.01 -35.59 7.63
N GLY A 276 -9.57 -34.91 8.65
CA GLY A 276 -10.76 -34.08 8.50
C GLY A 276 -10.41 -32.69 7.95
N TYR A 277 -11.08 -32.29 6.89
CA TYR A 277 -10.97 -31.01 6.21
C TYR A 277 -12.33 -30.32 6.10
N PHE A 278 -12.30 -29.02 5.86
CA PHE A 278 -13.47 -28.28 5.45
C PHE A 278 -13.49 -28.13 3.93
N CYS A 279 -14.59 -28.55 3.33
CA CYS A 279 -14.88 -28.37 1.92
C CYS A 279 -16.03 -27.38 1.74
N GLY A 280 -15.85 -26.47 0.77
CA GLY A 280 -16.78 -25.40 0.47
C GLY A 280 -16.20 -24.04 0.81
N GLU A 281 -17.06 -23.03 0.78
CA GLU A 281 -16.70 -21.65 1.09
C GLU A 281 -16.63 -21.45 2.60
N ILE A 282 -15.47 -21.04 3.10
CA ILE A 282 -15.29 -20.65 4.50
C ILE A 282 -15.95 -19.29 4.67
N LYS A 283 -17.02 -19.24 5.48
CA LYS A 283 -17.65 -17.96 5.84
C LYS A 283 -16.81 -17.26 6.90
N SER A 284 -16.43 -16.02 6.64
CA SER A 284 -15.80 -15.18 7.65
C SER A 284 -16.80 -14.95 8.78
N PRO A 285 -16.42 -15.13 10.06
CA PRO A 285 -17.31 -14.86 11.16
C PRO A 285 -17.46 -13.35 11.38
N ASP A 286 -18.68 -12.87 11.63
CA ASP A 286 -18.93 -11.44 11.93
C ASP A 286 -18.38 -11.00 13.30
N SER A 287 -17.97 -11.96 14.12
CA SER A 287 -17.43 -11.72 15.46
C SER A 287 -16.39 -12.77 15.85
N VAL A 288 -15.48 -12.36 16.73
CA VAL A 288 -14.47 -13.24 17.34
C VAL A 288 -14.63 -13.24 18.85
N ALA A 289 -14.08 -14.25 19.53
CA ALA A 289 -14.06 -14.33 20.98
C ALA A 289 -12.59 -14.39 21.43
N LEU A 290 -12.05 -13.22 21.76
CA LEU A 290 -10.68 -13.03 22.20
C LEU A 290 -10.69 -12.51 23.65
N ASN A 291 -9.85 -13.10 24.50
CA ASN A 291 -9.64 -12.60 25.86
C ASN A 291 -8.60 -11.47 25.80
N LEU A 292 -9.06 -10.24 25.56
CA LEU A 292 -8.18 -9.07 25.43
C LEU A 292 -7.95 -8.33 26.75
N ASP A 293 -8.75 -8.63 27.77
CA ASP A 293 -8.66 -8.04 29.12
C ASP A 293 -7.37 -8.40 29.88
N ILE A 294 -6.63 -9.40 29.42
CA ILE A 294 -5.33 -9.82 29.98
C ILE A 294 -4.13 -9.06 29.39
N PHE A 295 -4.36 -8.24 28.36
CA PHE A 295 -3.32 -7.46 27.68
C PHE A 295 -3.61 -5.96 27.84
N ASP A 296 -2.62 -5.18 28.27
CA ASP A 296 -2.77 -3.73 28.39
C ASP A 296 -2.86 -3.04 27.01
N ASP A 297 -2.14 -3.58 26.02
CA ASP A 297 -2.19 -3.16 24.62
C ASP A 297 -2.10 -4.40 23.71
N PRO A 298 -3.25 -4.97 23.29
CA PRO A 298 -3.28 -6.21 22.52
C PRO A 298 -2.88 -6.04 21.03
N GLY A 299 -2.30 -4.89 20.68
CA GLY A 299 -2.01 -4.47 19.31
C GLY A 299 -0.55 -4.56 18.86
N ILE A 300 -0.23 -3.82 17.81
CA ILE A 300 1.13 -3.61 17.30
C ILE A 300 1.40 -2.11 17.26
N GLU A 301 2.27 -1.64 18.14
CA GLU A 301 2.89 -0.32 18.01
C GLU A 301 4.28 -0.47 17.36
N ARG A 302 4.50 0.23 16.24
CA ARG A 302 5.77 0.19 15.51
C ARG A 302 6.15 1.55 14.99
N SER A 303 7.40 1.94 15.22
CA SER A 303 8.02 3.09 14.55
C SER A 303 9.04 2.62 13.52
N ILE A 304 8.96 3.13 12.30
CA ILE A 304 9.86 2.84 11.20
C ILE A 304 10.57 4.14 10.82
N PHE A 305 11.89 4.14 10.85
CA PHE A 305 12.71 5.21 10.32
C PHE A 305 13.62 4.63 9.23
N ARG A 306 13.59 5.23 8.03
CA ARG A 306 14.41 4.81 6.89
C ARG A 306 15.08 6.03 6.28
N THR A 307 16.38 5.93 6.03
CA THR A 307 17.13 6.94 5.28
C THR A 307 17.91 6.24 4.17
N SER A 308 17.90 6.79 2.98
CA SER A 308 18.67 6.30 1.84
C SER A 308 19.34 7.44 1.09
N LEU A 309 20.54 7.17 0.60
CA LEU A 309 21.28 8.05 -0.30
C LEU A 309 21.67 7.23 -1.53
N ILE A 310 21.23 7.65 -2.70
CA ILE A 310 21.57 7.05 -3.99
C ILE A 310 22.41 8.06 -4.76
N MET A 311 23.55 7.65 -5.28
CA MET A 311 24.46 8.51 -6.02
C MET A 311 24.79 7.85 -7.37
N ASP A 312 24.74 8.66 -8.43
CA ASP A 312 25.11 8.29 -9.80
C ASP A 312 26.31 9.17 -10.20
N TRP A 313 27.38 8.58 -10.74
CA TRP A 313 28.59 9.30 -11.19
C TRP A 313 29.23 8.64 -12.42
#